data_AF-A0A7U5TH27-F1
#
_entry.id   AF-A0A7U5TH27-F1
#
_cell.length_a   1.000
_cell.length_b   1.000
_cell.length_c   1.000
_cell.angle_alpha   90.00
_cell.angle_beta   90.00
_cell.angle_gamma   90.00
#
_symmetry.space_group_name_H-M   'P 1'
#
loop_
_entity.id
_entity.type
_entity.pdbx_description
1 polymer ?
#
loop_
_entity_poly.entity_id
_entity_poly.type
_entity_poly.pdbx_seq_one_letter_code
_entity_poly.pdbx_strand_id
1 'polypeptide(L)'
;MWGKKLLRKSTAVNTTHVALSLGDGIFIHADTSCGVDLIFFPDLINKSDGNWKVIRHPELNDDVEVKIKQAGVFHLNKSYNYGIILKENEKSLFCSQFVDLVYRTIGVNIFNREESKGLIHRNNVLPVDFERLLVDDKIWMDVTKVYLDKIRDNFMDFLKPHFQMEKSLIAISRNMRSDHSFALDLVQALSGFVNGMVASHLLCHSGTINRHSLNGALLS
;
A
#
# COMPACT_ATOMS: atom_id res chain seq x y z
N MET A 1 26.65 -3.36 -5.63
CA MET A 1 26.62 -4.10 -4.34
C MET A 1 26.69 -3.20 -3.09
N TRP A 2 26.89 -1.88 -3.20
CA TRP A 2 27.18 -1.03 -2.04
C TRP A 2 26.00 -0.17 -1.51
N GLY A 3 24.98 0.12 -2.33
CA GLY A 3 23.88 1.03 -1.95
C GLY A 3 22.97 0.56 -0.81
N LYS A 4 22.89 -0.76 -0.53
CA LYS A 4 22.04 -1.29 0.55
C LYS A 4 22.62 -1.11 1.96
N LYS A 5 23.95 -0.95 2.09
CA LYS A 5 24.65 -1.09 3.38
C LYS A 5 24.73 0.22 4.19
N LEU A 6 24.37 1.35 3.57
CA LEU A 6 24.54 2.70 4.14
C LEU A 6 23.30 3.25 4.84
N LEU A 7 22.11 2.69 4.65
CA LEU A 7 20.87 3.32 5.13
C LEU A 7 20.33 2.83 6.48
N ARG A 8 20.82 1.71 7.02
CA ARG A 8 20.70 1.30 8.44
C ARG A 8 21.32 -0.09 8.56
N LYS A 9 22.32 -0.27 9.44
CA LYS A 9 22.78 -1.61 9.83
C LYS A 9 21.63 -2.31 10.56
N SER A 10 20.90 -3.17 9.88
CA SER A 10 20.00 -4.12 10.53
C SER A 10 19.92 -5.42 9.72
N THR A 11 19.85 -6.51 10.45
CA THR A 11 19.86 -7.90 10.00
C THR A 11 18.65 -8.22 9.12
N ALA A 12 18.91 -8.68 7.89
CA ALA A 12 17.98 -9.45 7.05
C ALA A 12 16.60 -8.83 6.71
N VAL A 13 16.49 -7.50 6.57
CA VAL A 13 15.24 -6.83 6.18
C VAL A 13 15.34 -6.39 4.70
N ASN A 14 14.49 -6.92 3.82
CA ASN A 14 14.62 -6.77 2.36
C ASN A 14 13.43 -6.10 1.67
N THR A 15 12.35 -5.77 2.39
CA THR A 15 11.13 -5.21 1.80
C THR A 15 11.44 -4.00 0.92
N THR A 16 11.01 -4.06 -0.34
CA THR A 16 11.24 -3.02 -1.37
C THR A 16 9.95 -2.34 -1.83
N HIS A 17 8.80 -2.87 -1.42
CA HIS A 17 7.50 -2.39 -1.84
C HIS A 17 6.43 -2.65 -0.78
N VAL A 18 5.46 -1.75 -0.67
CA VAL A 18 4.30 -1.89 0.22
C VAL A 18 3.02 -1.57 -0.55
N ALA A 19 1.95 -2.31 -0.28
CA ALA A 19 0.62 -2.06 -0.82
C ALA A 19 -0.44 -2.10 0.29
N LEU A 20 -1.52 -1.35 0.10
CA LEU A 20 -2.66 -1.28 1.00
C LEU A 20 -3.78 -2.19 0.50
N SER A 21 -4.31 -3.07 1.35
CA SER A 21 -5.45 -3.92 0.98
C SER A 21 -6.79 -3.19 1.15
N LEU A 22 -7.69 -3.39 0.19
CA LEU A 22 -9.10 -2.98 0.28
C LEU A 22 -10.04 -4.14 0.67
N GLY A 23 -9.51 -5.34 0.87
CA GLY A 23 -10.30 -6.58 0.99
C GLY A 23 -10.40 -7.32 -0.34
N ASP A 24 -10.95 -8.54 -0.32
CA ASP A 24 -11.32 -9.34 -1.48
C ASP A 24 -10.24 -9.49 -2.59
N GLY A 25 -8.97 -9.59 -2.17
CA GLY A 25 -7.85 -9.75 -3.09
C GLY A 25 -7.48 -8.46 -3.84
N ILE A 26 -8.03 -7.32 -3.44
CA ILE A 26 -7.83 -6.02 -4.07
C ILE A 26 -6.86 -5.19 -3.22
N PHE A 27 -5.86 -4.63 -3.90
CA PHE A 27 -4.84 -3.80 -3.28
C PHE A 27 -4.68 -2.50 -4.06
N ILE A 28 -4.33 -1.43 -3.35
CA ILE A 28 -3.80 -0.20 -3.93
C ILE A 28 -2.31 -0.18 -3.71
N HIS A 29 -1.55 0.16 -4.74
CA HIS A 29 -0.11 0.36 -4.64
C HIS A 29 0.34 1.57 -5.46
N ALA A 30 1.46 2.17 -5.09
CA ALA A 30 2.15 3.16 -5.92
C ALA A 30 3.34 2.50 -6.62
N ASP A 31 3.32 2.39 -7.95
CA ASP A 31 4.34 1.72 -8.75
C ASP A 31 4.83 2.60 -9.91
N THR A 32 6.08 2.41 -10.33
CA THR A 32 6.70 3.16 -11.43
C THR A 32 5.93 3.11 -12.75
N SER A 33 5.21 2.03 -13.00
CA SER A 33 4.49 1.79 -14.26
C SER A 33 3.10 2.42 -14.32
N CYS A 34 2.44 2.62 -13.17
CA CYS A 34 1.04 3.06 -13.11
C CYS A 34 0.78 4.22 -12.14
N GLY A 35 1.78 4.68 -11.37
CA GLY A 35 1.52 5.56 -10.23
C GLY A 35 0.72 4.83 -9.16
N VAL A 36 -0.21 5.51 -8.51
CA VAL A 36 -1.14 4.91 -7.54
C VAL A 36 -2.31 4.27 -8.28
N ASP A 37 -2.38 2.94 -8.33
CA ASP A 37 -3.46 2.20 -9.01
C ASP A 37 -3.90 0.97 -8.21
N LEU A 38 -5.02 0.39 -8.62
CA LEU A 38 -5.48 -0.92 -8.17
C LEU A 38 -4.68 -2.05 -8.83
N ILE A 39 -4.34 -3.04 -8.02
CA ILE A 39 -3.72 -4.28 -8.42
C ILE A 39 -4.38 -5.47 -7.73
N PHE A 40 -4.51 -6.57 -8.48
CA PHE A 40 -5.03 -7.82 -7.96
C PHE A 40 -3.95 -8.58 -7.21
N PHE A 41 -4.31 -9.22 -6.09
CA PHE A 41 -3.35 -9.82 -5.18
C PHE A 41 -2.42 -10.86 -5.83
N PRO A 42 -2.92 -11.86 -6.59
CA PRO A 42 -2.08 -12.75 -7.38
C PRO A 42 -1.09 -12.04 -8.32
N ASP A 43 -1.52 -10.98 -9.01
CA ASP A 43 -0.66 -10.22 -9.93
C ASP A 43 0.42 -9.44 -9.18
N LEU A 44 0.12 -9.00 -7.96
CA LEU A 44 1.07 -8.30 -7.09
C LEU A 44 2.14 -9.26 -6.54
N ILE A 45 1.74 -10.42 -6.03
CA ILE A 45 2.70 -11.40 -5.44
C ILE A 45 3.52 -12.13 -6.51
N ASN A 46 3.03 -12.28 -7.74
CA ASN A 46 3.81 -12.85 -8.84
C ASN A 46 5.09 -12.05 -9.13
N LYS A 47 5.12 -10.74 -8.77
CA LYS A 47 6.29 -9.87 -8.92
C LYS A 47 7.26 -9.91 -7.72
N SER A 48 6.96 -10.71 -6.70
CA SER A 48 7.72 -10.77 -5.44
C SER A 48 8.67 -11.96 -5.34
N ASP A 49 8.76 -12.81 -6.37
CA ASP A 49 9.58 -14.03 -6.35
C ASP A 49 9.34 -14.89 -5.08
N GLY A 50 8.10 -14.93 -4.59
CA GLY A 50 7.70 -15.64 -3.36
C GLY A 50 8.07 -14.96 -2.04
N ASN A 51 8.67 -13.77 -2.06
CA ASN A 51 9.12 -13.05 -0.88
C ASN A 51 8.14 -11.94 -0.49
N TRP A 52 7.04 -12.31 0.14
CA TRP A 52 6.02 -11.38 0.60
C TRP A 52 5.49 -11.75 1.99
N LYS A 53 4.97 -10.75 2.68
CA LYS A 53 4.25 -10.87 3.95
C LYS A 53 3.04 -9.97 3.95
N VAL A 54 1.96 -10.42 4.59
CA VAL A 54 0.82 -9.58 4.88
C VAL A 54 0.79 -9.28 6.37
N ILE A 55 0.77 -8.01 6.74
CA ILE A 55 0.70 -7.56 8.12
C ILE A 55 -0.60 -6.81 8.39
N ARG A 56 -1.09 -6.88 9.62
CA ARG A 56 -2.35 -6.25 10.05
C ARG A 56 -2.21 -5.63 11.43
N HIS A 57 -2.87 -4.50 11.64
CA HIS A 57 -3.12 -3.97 12.97
C HIS A 57 -4.47 -4.52 13.49
N PRO A 58 -4.47 -5.37 14.53
CA PRO A 58 -5.65 -6.13 14.95
C PRO A 58 -6.77 -5.26 15.55
N GLU A 59 -6.43 -4.08 16.07
CA GLU A 59 -7.40 -3.20 16.75
C GLU A 59 -8.15 -2.24 15.81
N LEU A 60 -7.93 -2.33 14.49
CA LEU A 60 -8.69 -1.52 13.53
C LEU A 60 -10.08 -2.12 13.35
N ASN A 61 -11.10 -1.37 13.77
CA ASN A 61 -12.51 -1.73 13.62
C ASN A 61 -13.06 -1.35 12.23
N ASP A 62 -14.29 -1.78 11.93
CA ASP A 62 -14.94 -1.61 10.63
C ASP A 62 -15.06 -0.13 10.21
N ASP A 63 -15.36 0.77 11.16
CA ASP A 63 -15.46 2.22 10.89
C ASP A 63 -14.12 2.81 10.45
N VAL A 64 -13.03 2.41 11.09
CA VAL A 64 -11.67 2.82 10.72
C VAL A 64 -11.28 2.23 9.38
N GLU A 65 -11.64 0.97 9.12
CA GLU A 65 -11.40 0.31 7.86
C GLU A 65 -12.07 1.03 6.68
N VAL A 66 -13.33 1.44 6.83
CA VAL A 66 -14.04 2.24 5.81
C VAL A 66 -13.28 3.53 5.52
N LYS A 67 -12.82 4.23 6.55
CA LYS A 67 -12.03 5.47 6.39
C LYS A 67 -10.70 5.22 5.68
N ILE A 68 -10.00 4.13 6.00
CA ILE A 68 -8.75 3.73 5.32
C ILE A 68 -9.02 3.48 3.83
N LYS A 69 -10.09 2.74 3.50
CA LYS A 69 -10.46 2.47 2.11
C LYS A 69 -10.79 3.76 1.36
N GLN A 70 -11.57 4.66 1.96
CA GLN A 70 -11.89 5.97 1.39
C GLN A 70 -10.64 6.81 1.11
N ALA A 71 -9.75 6.91 2.11
CA ALA A 71 -8.50 7.66 1.97
C ALA A 71 -7.54 7.01 0.94
N GLY A 72 -7.52 5.68 0.85
CA GLY A 72 -6.76 4.96 -0.18
C GLY A 72 -7.25 5.28 -1.59
N VAL A 73 -8.55 5.16 -1.84
CA VAL A 73 -9.17 5.42 -3.15
C VAL A 73 -8.98 6.88 -3.58
N PHE A 74 -9.01 7.82 -2.64
CA PHE A 74 -8.76 9.24 -2.90
C PHE A 74 -7.39 9.51 -3.56
N HIS A 75 -6.40 8.66 -3.34
CA HIS A 75 -5.05 8.84 -3.88
C HIS A 75 -4.79 8.18 -5.24
N LEU A 76 -5.75 7.44 -5.82
CA LEU A 76 -5.57 6.80 -7.12
C LEU A 76 -5.20 7.82 -8.22
N ASN A 77 -4.48 7.40 -9.26
CA ASN A 77 -3.92 8.20 -10.37
C ASN A 77 -2.85 9.25 -9.99
N LYS A 78 -2.48 9.40 -8.72
CA LYS A 78 -1.27 10.15 -8.39
C LYS A 78 -0.07 9.48 -9.05
N SER A 79 0.84 10.27 -9.60
CA SER A 79 2.02 9.73 -10.28
C SER A 79 2.98 9.07 -9.29
N TYR A 80 3.91 8.26 -9.78
CA TYR A 80 4.95 7.70 -8.92
C TYR A 80 5.99 8.76 -8.53
N ASN A 81 6.38 8.80 -7.24
CA ASN A 81 7.43 9.70 -6.78
C ASN A 81 8.81 9.02 -6.82
N TYR A 82 9.68 9.48 -7.72
CA TYR A 82 11.08 9.03 -7.82
C TYR A 82 12.00 9.72 -6.80
N GLY A 83 11.59 10.87 -6.26
CA GLY A 83 12.36 11.67 -5.31
C GLY A 83 12.04 11.31 -3.86
N ILE A 84 12.40 10.10 -3.42
CA ILE A 84 12.10 9.57 -2.06
C ILE A 84 12.66 10.47 -0.94
N ILE A 85 13.63 11.34 -1.22
CA ILE A 85 14.25 12.25 -0.24
C ILE A 85 13.50 13.60 -0.16
N LEU A 86 12.76 13.95 -1.22
CA LEU A 86 11.99 15.18 -1.31
C LEU A 86 10.66 15.05 -0.55
N LYS A 87 10.14 16.20 -0.13
CA LYS A 87 8.83 16.30 0.51
C LYS A 87 7.77 15.57 -0.31
N GLU A 88 6.85 14.89 0.38
CA GLU A 88 5.65 14.32 -0.23
C GLU A 88 4.98 15.37 -1.11
N ASN A 89 4.78 15.03 -2.38
CA ASN A 89 4.10 15.89 -3.32
C ASN A 89 2.64 15.44 -3.38
N GLU A 90 1.71 16.38 -3.32
CA GLU A 90 0.28 16.08 -3.47
C GLU A 90 -0.02 15.34 -4.78
N LYS A 91 0.82 15.51 -5.82
CA LYS A 91 0.66 14.92 -7.14
C LYS A 91 1.40 13.61 -7.36
N SER A 92 2.36 13.25 -6.50
CA SER A 92 3.12 12.00 -6.67
C SER A 92 3.51 11.35 -5.35
N LEU A 93 3.36 10.02 -5.28
CA LEU A 93 3.60 9.23 -4.08
C LEU A 93 4.51 8.03 -4.37
N PHE A 94 5.46 7.78 -3.47
CA PHE A 94 6.19 6.51 -3.39
C PHE A 94 5.36 5.48 -2.61
N CYS A 95 5.59 4.17 -2.78
CA CYS A 95 4.72 3.13 -2.21
C CYS A 95 4.52 3.23 -0.70
N SER A 96 5.59 3.43 0.06
CA SER A 96 5.52 3.60 1.52
C SER A 96 4.95 4.96 1.95
N GLN A 97 5.18 6.03 1.17
CA GLN A 97 4.58 7.34 1.41
C GLN A 97 3.06 7.29 1.22
N PHE A 98 2.60 6.60 0.17
CA PHE A 98 1.17 6.41 -0.09
C PHE A 98 0.49 5.74 1.11
N VAL A 99 1.02 4.61 1.57
CA VAL A 99 0.42 3.88 2.69
C VAL A 99 0.44 4.71 3.97
N ASP A 100 1.57 5.33 4.31
CA ASP A 100 1.67 6.18 5.50
C ASP A 100 0.69 7.37 5.47
N LEU A 101 0.56 8.03 4.31
CA LEU A 101 -0.35 9.16 4.12
C LEU A 101 -1.82 8.75 4.31
N VAL A 102 -2.22 7.55 3.86
CA VAL A 102 -3.59 7.04 4.07
C VAL A 102 -3.92 6.95 5.55
N TYR A 103 -3.03 6.36 6.36
CA TYR A 103 -3.23 6.25 7.80
C TYR A 103 -3.23 7.62 8.49
N ARG A 104 -2.30 8.51 8.12
CA ARG A 104 -2.25 9.87 8.67
C ARG A 104 -3.50 10.69 8.34
N THR A 105 -4.06 10.54 7.15
CA THR A 105 -5.28 11.24 6.71
C THR A 105 -6.48 10.94 7.61
N ILE A 106 -6.52 9.76 8.21
CA ILE A 106 -7.59 9.34 9.13
C ILE A 106 -7.22 9.50 10.60
N GLY A 107 -6.10 10.17 10.89
CA GLY A 107 -5.63 10.43 12.26
C GLY A 107 -4.84 9.27 12.90
N VAL A 108 -4.42 8.26 12.14
CA VAL A 108 -3.62 7.13 12.65
C VAL A 108 -2.15 7.34 12.32
N ASN A 109 -1.30 7.50 13.34
CA ASN A 109 0.15 7.67 13.17
C ASN A 109 0.88 6.33 13.42
N ILE A 110 1.09 5.56 12.36
CA ILE A 110 1.67 4.20 12.44
C ILE A 110 3.16 4.17 12.82
N PHE A 111 3.89 5.27 12.68
CA PHE A 111 5.32 5.34 13.00
C PHE A 111 5.67 6.36 14.08
N ASN A 112 4.68 7.05 14.67
CA ASN A 112 4.86 8.10 15.68
C ASN A 112 5.97 9.10 15.35
N ARG A 113 6.10 9.49 14.07
CA ARG A 113 7.17 10.40 13.62
C ARG A 113 6.72 11.85 13.74
N GLU A 114 7.64 12.71 14.19
CA GLU A 114 7.44 14.15 14.14
C GLU A 114 7.47 14.66 12.69
N GLU A 115 6.58 15.61 12.38
CA GLU A 115 6.57 16.27 11.08
C GLU A 115 7.88 17.05 10.86
N SER A 116 8.60 16.75 9.77
CA SER A 116 9.74 17.56 9.36
C SER A 116 9.24 18.93 8.88
N LYS A 117 9.72 20.00 9.51
CA LYS A 117 9.38 21.38 9.13
C LYS A 117 10.20 21.92 7.93
N GLY A 118 11.09 21.11 7.35
CA GLY A 118 11.99 21.50 6.26
C GLY A 118 11.66 20.86 4.90
N LEU A 119 12.24 21.38 3.82
CA LEU A 119 12.07 20.86 2.44
C LEU A 119 12.60 19.42 2.25
N ILE A 120 13.55 19.00 3.09
CA ILE A 120 14.12 17.66 3.09
C ILE A 120 13.45 16.86 4.22
N HIS A 121 12.69 15.83 3.85
CA HIS A 121 12.10 14.91 4.83
C HIS A 121 13.06 13.73 5.06
N ARG A 122 14.01 13.93 5.98
CA ARG A 122 14.93 12.85 6.42
C ARG A 122 14.21 11.68 7.11
N ASN A 123 12.93 11.85 7.45
CA ASN A 123 12.09 10.86 8.12
C ASN A 123 11.04 10.22 7.21
N ASN A 124 11.22 10.29 5.88
CA ASN A 124 10.31 9.62 4.96
C ASN A 124 10.19 8.14 5.29
N VAL A 125 8.95 7.63 5.26
CA VAL A 125 8.67 6.23 5.51
C VAL A 125 9.20 5.42 4.34
N LEU A 126 9.98 4.40 4.64
CA LEU A 126 10.52 3.45 3.66
C LEU A 126 9.81 2.09 3.80
N PRO A 127 9.82 1.25 2.75
CA PRO A 127 9.18 -0.07 2.82
C PRO A 127 9.71 -0.95 3.95
N VAL A 128 11.02 -0.85 4.23
CA VAL A 128 11.70 -1.51 5.35
C VAL A 128 11.11 -1.14 6.72
N ASP A 129 10.55 0.07 6.86
CA ASP A 129 9.98 0.50 8.14
C ASP A 129 8.69 -0.25 8.47
N PHE A 130 7.90 -0.65 7.46
CA PHE A 130 6.71 -1.48 7.67
C PHE A 130 7.07 -2.89 8.13
N GLU A 131 8.14 -3.48 7.60
CA GLU A 131 8.61 -4.79 8.07
C GLU A 131 9.06 -4.74 9.54
N ARG A 132 9.60 -3.59 9.97
CA ARG A 132 9.97 -3.36 11.36
C ARG A 132 8.78 -3.25 12.29
N LEU A 133 7.57 -2.96 11.81
CA LEU A 133 6.37 -2.97 12.66
C LEU A 133 6.16 -4.33 13.33
N LEU A 134 6.46 -5.44 12.65
CA LEU A 134 6.38 -6.79 13.24
C LEU A 134 7.40 -7.06 14.37
N VAL A 135 8.46 -6.24 14.46
CA VAL A 135 9.55 -6.43 15.43
C VAL A 135 9.46 -5.40 16.55
N ASP A 136 9.27 -4.14 16.16
CA ASP A 136 9.34 -2.97 17.04
C ASP A 136 7.99 -2.68 17.70
N ASP A 137 6.87 -3.10 17.08
CA ASP A 137 5.51 -2.88 17.58
C ASP A 137 4.75 -4.21 17.75
N LYS A 138 4.51 -4.59 19.00
CA LYS A 138 3.88 -5.87 19.35
C LYS A 138 2.41 -5.97 18.95
N ILE A 139 1.79 -4.88 18.50
CA ILE A 139 0.40 -4.86 18.08
C ILE A 139 0.26 -5.40 16.65
N TRP A 140 1.22 -5.10 15.76
CA TRP A 140 1.16 -5.56 14.37
C TRP A 140 1.42 -7.06 14.27
N MET A 141 0.59 -7.74 13.48
CA MET A 141 0.63 -9.19 13.32
C MET A 141 0.91 -9.61 11.88
N ASP A 142 1.68 -10.69 11.72
CA ASP A 142 1.82 -11.39 10.44
C ASP A 142 0.60 -12.30 10.21
N VAL A 143 -0.14 -12.04 9.14
CA VAL A 143 -1.34 -12.80 8.73
C VAL A 143 -1.17 -13.44 7.35
N THR A 144 0.05 -13.58 6.88
CA THR A 144 0.41 -14.17 5.57
C THR A 144 -0.26 -15.52 5.33
N LYS A 145 -0.37 -16.35 6.37
CA LYS A 145 -1.00 -17.68 6.29
C LYS A 145 -2.46 -17.63 5.80
N VAL A 146 -3.23 -16.62 6.22
CA VAL A 146 -4.64 -16.44 5.80
C VAL A 146 -4.74 -16.26 4.29
N TYR A 147 -3.77 -15.57 3.68
CA TYR A 147 -3.73 -15.34 2.25
C TYR A 147 -3.22 -16.56 1.49
N LEU A 148 -2.25 -17.28 2.04
CA LEU A 148 -1.76 -18.54 1.46
C LEU A 148 -2.87 -19.59 1.37
N ASP A 149 -3.68 -19.73 2.43
CA ASP A 149 -4.78 -20.69 2.46
C ASP A 149 -5.84 -20.33 1.40
N LYS A 150 -6.19 -19.05 1.27
CA LYS A 150 -7.09 -18.56 0.20
C LYS A 150 -6.58 -18.80 -1.22
N ILE A 151 -5.27 -18.69 -1.46
CA ILE A 151 -4.68 -19.02 -2.77
C ILE A 151 -4.86 -20.52 -3.04
N ARG A 152 -4.57 -21.38 -2.05
CA ARG A 152 -4.64 -22.84 -2.18
C ARG A 152 -6.05 -23.34 -2.48
N ASP A 153 -7.05 -22.69 -1.90
CA ASP A 153 -8.46 -23.05 -2.09
C ASP A 153 -9.04 -22.50 -3.41
N ASN A 154 -8.20 -21.96 -4.30
CA ASN A 154 -8.58 -21.25 -5.53
C ASN A 154 -9.57 -20.09 -5.30
N PHE A 155 -9.68 -19.61 -4.06
CA PHE A 155 -10.62 -18.54 -3.70
C PHE A 155 -10.34 -17.26 -4.49
N MET A 156 -9.06 -16.97 -4.74
CA MET A 156 -8.65 -15.80 -5.53
C MET A 156 -9.20 -15.82 -6.95
N ASP A 157 -9.33 -16.99 -7.60
CA ASP A 157 -9.87 -17.05 -8.97
C ASP A 157 -11.34 -16.61 -9.02
N PHE A 158 -12.11 -16.89 -7.96
CA PHE A 158 -13.49 -16.41 -7.82
C PHE A 158 -13.58 -14.90 -7.63
N LEU A 159 -12.54 -14.25 -7.08
CA LEU A 159 -12.50 -12.81 -6.86
C LEU A 159 -12.04 -12.02 -8.09
N LYS A 160 -11.44 -12.69 -9.08
CA LYS A 160 -10.91 -12.01 -10.28
C LYS A 160 -12.00 -11.24 -11.05
N PRO A 161 -13.20 -11.79 -11.32
CA PRO A 161 -14.28 -11.01 -11.95
C PRO A 161 -14.69 -9.79 -11.13
N HIS A 162 -14.73 -9.94 -9.79
CA HIS A 162 -15.04 -8.85 -8.87
C HIS A 162 -14.01 -7.72 -8.98
N PHE A 163 -12.72 -8.03 -8.93
CA PHE A 163 -11.64 -7.06 -9.16
C PHE A 163 -11.77 -6.33 -10.50
N GLN A 164 -12.06 -7.04 -11.60
CA GLN A 164 -12.22 -6.42 -12.91
C GLN A 164 -13.41 -5.46 -12.96
N MET A 165 -14.52 -5.84 -12.32
CA MET A 165 -15.71 -4.99 -12.19
C MET A 165 -15.37 -3.73 -11.39
N GLU A 166 -14.75 -3.85 -10.22
CA GLU A 166 -14.37 -2.70 -9.40
C GLU A 166 -13.42 -1.75 -10.14
N LYS A 167 -12.38 -2.30 -10.77
CA LYS A 167 -11.43 -1.51 -11.56
C LYS A 167 -12.14 -0.75 -12.69
N SER A 168 -13.10 -1.39 -13.35
CA SER A 168 -13.91 -0.77 -14.40
C SER A 168 -14.83 0.32 -13.86
N LEU A 169 -15.51 0.06 -12.73
CA LEU A 169 -16.35 1.06 -12.06
C LEU A 169 -15.53 2.27 -11.66
N ILE A 170 -14.36 2.08 -11.04
CA ILE A 170 -13.43 3.16 -10.71
C ILE A 170 -13.01 3.94 -11.96
N ALA A 171 -12.67 3.28 -13.06
CA ALA A 171 -12.33 3.98 -14.29
C ALA A 171 -13.52 4.81 -14.84
N ILE A 172 -14.72 4.25 -14.86
CA ILE A 172 -15.95 4.89 -15.34
C ILE A 172 -16.32 6.10 -14.48
N SER A 173 -16.37 5.90 -13.16
CA SER A 173 -16.60 6.94 -12.13
C SER A 173 -15.79 8.20 -12.41
N ARG A 174 -14.53 8.01 -12.77
CA ARG A 174 -13.56 9.07 -12.96
C ARG A 174 -13.70 9.76 -14.30
N ASN A 175 -14.11 9.02 -15.33
CA ASN A 175 -14.45 9.59 -16.63
C ASN A 175 -15.77 10.39 -16.59
N MET A 176 -16.65 10.12 -15.60
CA MET A 176 -17.97 10.75 -15.51
C MET A 176 -17.99 12.16 -14.91
N ARG A 177 -17.03 12.60 -14.08
CA ARG A 177 -16.53 14.02 -13.89
C ARG A 177 -15.76 14.25 -12.57
N SER A 178 -15.13 15.42 -12.54
CA SER A 178 -14.30 16.12 -11.53
C SER A 178 -14.85 16.31 -10.10
N ASP A 179 -15.71 15.43 -9.58
CA ASP A 179 -16.41 15.66 -8.32
C ASP A 179 -16.08 14.64 -7.22
N HIS A 180 -15.78 15.13 -6.02
CA HIS A 180 -15.27 14.34 -4.88
C HIS A 180 -16.36 13.45 -4.25
N SER A 181 -17.64 13.78 -4.41
CA SER A 181 -18.77 13.01 -3.87
C SER A 181 -18.87 11.61 -4.48
N PHE A 182 -18.45 11.44 -5.74
CA PHE A 182 -18.56 10.16 -6.42
C PHE A 182 -17.54 9.12 -5.92
N ALA A 183 -16.37 9.55 -5.46
CA ALA A 183 -15.39 8.64 -4.85
C ALA A 183 -15.92 8.06 -3.53
N LEU A 184 -16.71 8.85 -2.78
CA LEU A 184 -17.42 8.40 -1.59
C LEU A 184 -18.53 7.41 -1.95
N ASP A 185 -19.36 7.71 -2.96
CA ASP A 185 -20.41 6.79 -3.45
C ASP A 185 -19.83 5.47 -3.95
N LEU A 186 -18.68 5.52 -4.62
CA LEU A 186 -17.95 4.36 -5.07
C LEU A 186 -17.43 3.54 -3.89
N VAL A 187 -16.78 4.16 -2.91
CA VAL A 187 -16.36 3.44 -1.70
C VAL A 187 -17.56 2.89 -0.95
N GLN A 188 -18.71 3.55 -1.01
CA GLN A 188 -19.94 3.06 -0.40
C GLN A 188 -20.48 1.84 -1.16
N ALA A 189 -20.43 1.85 -2.49
CA ALA A 189 -20.76 0.70 -3.34
C ALA A 189 -19.78 -0.47 -3.15
N LEU A 190 -18.49 -0.19 -2.95
CA LEU A 190 -17.50 -1.19 -2.56
C LEU A 190 -17.83 -1.72 -1.15
N SER A 191 -17.95 -0.85 -0.15
CA SER A 191 -18.19 -1.18 1.26
C SER A 191 -19.51 -1.93 1.52
N GLY A 192 -20.56 -1.65 0.75
CA GLY A 192 -21.85 -2.34 0.84
C GLY A 192 -21.78 -3.80 0.37
N PHE A 193 -20.70 -4.17 -0.32
CA PHE A 193 -20.41 -5.53 -0.78
C PHE A 193 -19.32 -6.21 0.05
N VAL A 194 -18.41 -5.45 0.71
CA VAL A 194 -17.26 -5.97 1.49
C VAL A 194 -17.62 -6.44 2.92
N ASN A 195 -18.73 -7.13 3.11
CA ASN A 195 -19.01 -7.83 4.39
C ASN A 195 -18.22 -9.15 4.54
N GLY A 196 -17.19 -9.32 3.72
CA GLY A 196 -16.59 -10.61 3.45
C GLY A 196 -15.11 -10.76 3.78
N MET A 197 -14.33 -9.76 4.24
CA MET A 197 -12.93 -10.00 4.61
C MET A 197 -12.18 -8.85 5.33
N VAL A 198 -11.76 -9.16 6.56
CA VAL A 198 -10.52 -8.85 7.31
C VAL A 198 -9.84 -7.47 7.06
N ALA A 199 -9.72 -6.68 8.14
CA ALA A 199 -9.30 -5.26 8.16
C ALA A 199 -7.99 -4.90 7.45
N SER A 200 -7.84 -3.62 7.11
CA SER A 200 -6.75 -3.03 6.31
C SER A 200 -5.40 -3.70 6.52
N HIS A 201 -5.05 -4.53 5.56
CA HIS A 201 -3.78 -5.23 5.53
C HIS A 201 -2.75 -4.45 4.76
N LEU A 202 -1.48 -4.70 5.09
CA LEU A 202 -0.34 -4.20 4.35
C LEU A 202 0.41 -5.37 3.77
N LEU A 203 0.56 -5.39 2.44
CA LEU A 203 1.43 -6.34 1.78
C LEU A 203 2.83 -5.73 1.70
N CYS A 204 3.79 -6.36 2.36
CA CYS A 204 5.20 -6.04 2.27
C CYS A 204 5.88 -7.10 1.39
N HIS A 205 6.60 -6.70 0.34
CA HIS A 205 7.32 -7.68 -0.46
C HIS A 205 8.67 -7.20 -0.99
N SER A 206 9.52 -8.17 -1.32
CA SER A 206 10.86 -7.98 -1.86
C SER A 206 10.88 -8.50 -3.30
N GLY A 207 11.24 -7.66 -4.28
CA GLY A 207 11.26 -8.05 -5.70
C GLY A 207 12.06 -7.07 -6.56
N THR A 208 12.33 -7.43 -7.82
CA THR A 208 13.18 -6.67 -8.76
C THR A 208 12.64 -5.30 -9.17
N ILE A 209 11.36 -4.99 -8.89
CA ILE A 209 10.70 -3.74 -9.29
C ILE A 209 11.50 -2.49 -8.88
N ASN A 210 12.23 -2.53 -7.75
CA ASN A 210 12.89 -1.34 -7.19
C ASN A 210 14.42 -1.41 -7.08
N ARG A 211 15.10 -2.39 -7.71
CA ARG A 211 16.57 -2.44 -7.64
C ARG A 211 17.26 -1.28 -8.38
N HIS A 212 16.59 -0.64 -9.34
CA HIS A 212 17.14 0.47 -10.11
C HIS A 212 16.79 1.86 -9.55
N SER A 213 15.57 2.09 -9.04
CA SER A 213 15.16 3.39 -8.48
C SER A 213 15.90 3.76 -7.19
N LEU A 214 16.14 2.80 -6.29
CA LEU A 214 16.90 3.03 -5.05
C LEU A 214 18.40 3.29 -5.30
N ASN A 215 18.97 2.75 -6.37
CA ASN A 215 20.36 3.04 -6.75
C ASN A 215 20.49 4.42 -7.43
N GLY A 216 19.45 4.88 -8.14
CA GLY A 216 19.43 6.20 -8.78
C GLY A 216 19.30 7.36 -7.79
N ALA A 217 18.45 7.23 -6.77
CA ALA A 217 18.28 8.25 -5.72
C ALA A 217 19.49 8.36 -4.75
N LEU A 218 20.45 7.43 -4.83
CA LEU A 218 21.69 7.43 -4.06
C LEU A 218 22.91 7.94 -4.86
N LEU A 219 22.73 8.20 -6.16
CA LEU A 219 23.80 8.63 -7.07
C LEU A 219 23.57 10.04 -7.67
N SER A 220 22.54 10.77 -7.21
CA SER A 220 22.28 12.17 -7.58
C SER A 220 22.57 13.12 -6.42
#